data_AF-A0A1C5V3E3-F1
#
_entry.id   AF-A0A1C5V3E3-F1
#
_cell.length_a   1.000
_cell.length_b   1.000
_cell.length_c   1.000
_cell.angle_alpha   90.00
_cell.angle_beta   90.00
_cell.angle_gamma   90.00
#
_symmetry.space_group_name_H-M   'P 1'
#
loop_
_entity.id
_entity.type
_entity.pdbx_description
1 polymer ?
#
loop_
_entity_poly.entity_id
_entity_poly.type
_entity_poly.pdbx_seq_one_letter_code
_entity_poly.pdbx_strand_id
1 'polypeptide(L)'
;MVNTELFTEKPDCTDRLPKEERVYDLLHTLAIPFVGVDHDVAPTIEACREIESVLGVMPCKNLFLRNRQKTEFYLLLMPGDKKFVTKNLSHQLQISRLSFAEPEFMEKFITYTGHPYTAVHL
;
A
#
# COMPACT_ATOMS: atom_id res chain seq x y z
N MET A 1 17.65 9.88 3.10
CA MET A 1 17.55 10.59 1.81
C MET A 1 16.83 9.69 0.83
N VAL A 2 16.08 10.23 -0.13
CA VAL A 2 15.45 9.42 -1.17
C VAL A 2 16.55 8.95 -2.14
N ASN A 3 16.70 7.65 -2.36
CA ASN A 3 17.53 7.17 -3.46
C ASN A 3 16.79 7.56 -4.76
N THR A 4 17.47 8.16 -5.71
CA THR A 4 16.82 8.61 -6.97
C THR A 4 16.96 7.58 -8.09
N GLU A 5 17.66 6.47 -7.82
CA GLU A 5 17.82 5.40 -8.77
C GLU A 5 16.53 4.58 -8.88
N LEU A 6 15.88 4.70 -10.04
CA LEU A 6 14.72 3.90 -10.39
C LEU A 6 15.16 2.52 -10.88
N PHE A 7 14.42 1.49 -10.50
CA PHE A 7 14.58 0.15 -11.04
C PHE A 7 13.26 -0.38 -11.62
N THR A 8 13.34 -1.20 -12.66
CA THR A 8 12.17 -1.80 -13.34
C THR A 8 12.18 -3.32 -13.29
N GLU A 9 13.21 -3.90 -12.66
CA GLU A 9 13.43 -5.33 -12.51
C GLU A 9 13.63 -5.66 -11.03
N LYS A 10 13.54 -6.95 -10.68
CA LYS A 10 13.75 -7.41 -9.31
C LYS A 10 15.13 -6.96 -8.79
N PRO A 11 15.22 -6.14 -7.72
CA PRO A 11 16.49 -5.71 -7.15
C PRO A 11 17.15 -6.83 -6.34
N ASP A 12 18.38 -6.62 -5.88
CA ASP A 12 19.01 -7.51 -4.88
C ASP A 12 18.13 -7.53 -3.61
N CYS A 13 17.75 -8.74 -3.21
CA CYS A 13 16.85 -9.00 -2.10
C CYS A 13 17.58 -9.48 -0.84
N THR A 14 18.92 -9.51 -0.82
CA THR A 14 19.73 -10.01 0.30
C THR A 14 19.36 -9.33 1.63
N ASP A 15 19.13 -8.01 1.62
CA ASP A 15 18.75 -7.21 2.80
C ASP A 15 17.25 -6.84 2.83
N ARG A 16 16.42 -7.51 2.02
CA ARG A 16 14.97 -7.23 1.92
C ARG A 16 14.14 -8.27 2.68
N LEU A 17 12.90 -7.93 2.96
CA LEU A 17 11.97 -8.87 3.59
C LEU A 17 11.62 -10.00 2.60
N PRO A 18 11.54 -11.28 3.02
CA PRO A 18 11.18 -12.38 2.12
C PRO A 18 9.84 -12.19 1.40
N LYS A 19 8.92 -11.42 1.99
CA LYS A 19 7.64 -11.09 1.37
C LYS A 19 7.77 -10.10 0.22
N GLU A 20 8.73 -9.19 0.28
CA GLU A 20 8.99 -8.23 -0.79
C GLU A 20 9.58 -8.95 -2.00
N GLU A 21 10.54 -9.85 -1.77
CA GLU A 21 11.09 -10.72 -2.81
C GLU A 21 9.98 -11.49 -3.55
N ARG A 22 9.07 -12.12 -2.79
CA ARG A 22 7.93 -12.85 -3.34
C ARG A 22 7.00 -12.00 -4.21
N VAL A 23 6.90 -10.69 -3.93
CA VAL A 23 6.10 -9.78 -4.76
C VAL A 23 6.78 -9.54 -6.09
N TYR A 24 8.08 -9.27 -6.11
CA TYR A 24 8.81 -9.10 -7.38
C TYR A 24 8.76 -10.37 -8.23
N ASP A 25 8.94 -11.54 -7.62
CA ASP A 25 8.82 -12.83 -8.33
C ASP A 25 7.43 -13.04 -8.93
N LEU A 26 6.38 -12.64 -8.20
CA LEU A 26 5.00 -12.73 -8.68
C LEU A 26 4.74 -11.75 -9.83
N LEU A 27 5.20 -10.49 -9.73
CA LEU A 27 5.06 -9.50 -10.79
C LEU A 27 5.77 -9.96 -12.07
N HIS A 28 6.98 -10.50 -11.95
CA HIS A 28 7.71 -11.09 -13.07
C HIS A 28 6.95 -12.27 -13.69
N THR A 29 6.46 -13.20 -12.85
CA THR A 29 5.69 -14.38 -13.32
C THR A 29 4.40 -13.98 -14.04
N LEU A 30 3.74 -12.92 -13.60
CA LEU A 30 2.52 -12.39 -14.21
C LEU A 30 2.79 -11.43 -15.37
N ALA A 31 4.06 -11.15 -15.69
CA ALA A 31 4.48 -10.16 -16.67
C ALA A 31 3.86 -8.77 -16.43
N ILE A 32 3.75 -8.37 -15.16
CA ILE A 32 3.26 -7.05 -14.75
C ILE A 32 4.48 -6.12 -14.59
N PRO A 33 4.64 -5.11 -15.46
CA PRO A 33 5.73 -4.15 -15.33
C PRO A 33 5.55 -3.28 -14.09
N PHE A 34 6.66 -2.88 -13.48
CA PHE A 34 6.67 -1.96 -12.34
C PHE A 34 7.85 -1.01 -12.42
N VAL A 35 7.79 0.07 -11.65
CA VAL A 35 8.92 0.96 -11.38
C VAL A 35 9.03 1.09 -9.87
N GLY A 36 10.21 0.79 -9.34
CA GLY A 36 10.54 0.89 -7.93
C GLY A 36 11.60 1.96 -7.68
N VAL A 37 11.59 2.48 -6.46
CA VAL A 37 12.63 3.36 -5.93
C VAL A 37 12.81 3.03 -4.46
N ASP A 38 14.07 2.89 -4.02
CA ASP A 38 14.35 2.72 -2.60
C ASP A 38 14.36 4.07 -1.90
N HIS A 39 13.89 4.11 -0.66
CA HIS A 39 13.96 5.30 0.15
C HIS A 39 14.21 4.93 1.61
N ASP A 40 14.94 5.78 2.32
CA ASP A 40 14.96 5.71 3.77
C ASP A 40 13.57 6.00 4.34
N VAL A 41 13.37 5.69 5.62
CA VAL A 41 12.18 6.12 6.37
C VAL A 41 11.91 7.61 6.12
N ALA A 42 10.72 7.92 5.62
CA ALA A 42 10.25 9.27 5.32
C ALA A 42 9.25 9.74 6.41
N PRO A 43 9.72 10.28 7.55
CA PRO A 43 8.85 10.68 8.64
C PRO A 43 8.18 12.05 8.40
N THR A 44 8.62 12.80 7.38
CA THR A 44 8.14 14.15 7.08
C THR A 44 7.32 14.18 5.78
N ILE A 45 6.41 15.14 5.69
CA ILE A 45 5.60 15.37 4.49
C ILE A 45 6.50 15.76 3.30
N GLU A 46 7.59 16.48 3.58
CA GLU A 46 8.58 16.90 2.59
C GLU A 46 9.29 15.69 1.96
N ALA A 47 9.66 14.68 2.76
CA ALA A 47 10.27 13.46 2.25
C ALA A 47 9.29 12.64 1.39
N CYS A 48 8.00 12.60 1.77
CA CYS A 48 6.97 11.98 0.93
C CYS A 48 6.85 12.68 -0.44
N ARG A 49 6.85 14.02 -0.47
CA ARG A 49 6.79 14.79 -1.72
C ARG A 49 8.00 14.56 -2.63
N GLU A 50 9.17 14.33 -2.06
CA GLU A 50 10.38 14.00 -2.82
C GLU A 50 10.23 12.64 -3.53
N ILE A 51 9.73 11.62 -2.82
CA ILE A 51 9.42 10.30 -3.39
C ILE A 51 8.37 10.43 -4.50
N GLU A 52 7.29 11.19 -4.26
CA GLU A 52 6.23 11.47 -5.26
C GLU A 52 6.81 12.11 -6.52
N SER A 53 7.72 13.08 -6.37
CA SER A 53 8.36 13.75 -7.50
C SER A 53 9.27 12.83 -8.30
N VAL A 54 9.97 11.89 -7.65
CA VAL A 54 10.86 10.94 -8.31
C VAL A 54 10.08 9.88 -9.07
N LEU A 55 9.01 9.34 -8.49
CA LEU A 55 8.18 8.33 -9.15
C LEU A 55 7.19 8.92 -10.16
N GLY A 56 6.88 10.22 -10.05
CA GLY A 56 5.88 10.87 -10.90
C GLY A 56 4.45 10.34 -10.70
N VAL A 57 4.19 9.65 -9.58
CA VAL A 57 2.89 9.07 -9.26
C VAL A 57 2.27 9.72 -8.04
N MET A 58 0.95 9.85 -8.05
CA MET A 58 0.19 10.29 -6.89
C MET A 58 0.11 9.13 -5.87
N PRO A 59 0.39 9.37 -4.59
CA PRO A 59 0.35 8.31 -3.59
C PRO A 59 -1.09 7.83 -3.39
N CYS A 60 -1.24 6.53 -3.16
CA CYS A 60 -2.53 5.91 -2.83
C CYS A 60 -2.65 5.71 -1.31
N LYS A 61 -3.80 6.08 -0.75
CA LYS A 61 -4.24 5.64 0.57
C LYS A 61 -4.81 4.23 0.46
N ASN A 62 -4.31 3.32 1.30
CA ASN A 62 -4.83 1.98 1.48
C ASN A 62 -5.58 1.93 2.82
N LEU A 63 -6.90 1.76 2.78
CA LEU A 63 -7.73 1.68 3.99
C LEU A 63 -8.27 0.26 4.15
N PHE A 64 -7.90 -0.40 5.25
CA PHE A 64 -8.45 -1.70 5.60
C PHE A 64 -9.70 -1.53 6.46
N LEU A 65 -10.84 -1.98 5.94
CA LEU A 65 -12.17 -1.72 6.47
C LEU A 65 -12.92 -3.02 6.73
N ARG A 66 -13.92 -2.97 7.61
CA ARG A 66 -14.81 -4.10 7.92
C ARG A 66 -16.22 -3.66 8.24
N ASN A 67 -17.19 -4.57 8.10
CA ASN A 67 -18.57 -4.35 8.54
C ASN A 67 -18.71 -4.41 10.08
N ARG A 68 -19.87 -4.05 10.65
CA ARG A 68 -20.05 -4.08 12.11
C ARG A 68 -19.92 -5.50 12.69
N GLN A 69 -20.37 -6.51 11.95
CA GLN A 69 -20.40 -7.91 12.35
C GLN A 69 -19.01 -8.58 12.29
N LYS A 70 -17.99 -7.91 11.72
CA LYS A 70 -16.64 -8.44 11.51
C LYS A 70 -16.61 -9.71 10.65
N THR A 71 -17.56 -9.81 9.71
CA THR A 71 -17.67 -10.95 8.78
C THR A 71 -17.21 -10.62 7.37
N GLU A 72 -17.15 -9.33 7.03
CA GLU A 72 -16.74 -8.85 5.72
C GLU A 72 -15.63 -7.81 5.87
N PHE A 73 -14.60 -7.93 5.03
CA PHE A 73 -13.39 -7.12 5.05
C PHE A 73 -13.12 -6.56 3.65
N TYR A 74 -12.62 -5.33 3.59
CA TYR A 74 -12.40 -4.58 2.36
C TYR A 74 -11.04 -3.87 2.42
N LEU A 75 -10.26 -3.95 1.34
CA LEU A 75 -9.10 -3.09 1.14
C LEU A 75 -9.48 -2.02 0.12
N LEU A 76 -9.63 -0.78 0.57
CA LEU A 76 -9.94 0.35 -0.31
C LEU A 76 -8.65 1.05 -0.73
N LEU A 77 -8.38 1.05 -2.03
CA LEU A 77 -7.34 1.87 -2.65
C LEU A 77 -7.98 3.18 -3.15
N MET A 78 -7.40 4.32 -2.78
CA MET A 78 -7.87 5.62 -3.23
C MET A 78 -6.74 6.65 -3.32
N PRO A 79 -6.85 7.66 -4.20
CA PRO A 79 -5.93 8.79 -4.23
C PRO A 79 -5.68 9.42 -2.86
N GLY A 80 -4.43 9.84 -2.61
CA GLY A 80 -4.01 10.44 -1.34
C GLY A 80 -4.72 11.75 -1.01
N ASP A 81 -5.10 12.53 -2.02
CA ASP A 81 -5.83 13.80 -1.87
C ASP A 81 -7.35 13.60 -1.68
N LYS A 82 -7.88 12.44 -2.07
CA LYS A 82 -9.31 12.18 -2.02
C LYS A 82 -9.76 12.01 -0.56
N LYS A 83 -10.80 12.75 -0.18
CA LYS A 83 -11.42 12.65 1.14
C LYS A 83 -12.20 11.33 1.25
N PHE A 84 -11.86 10.53 2.26
CA PHE A 84 -12.62 9.32 2.56
C PHE A 84 -13.90 9.65 3.35
N VAL A 85 -15.06 9.27 2.82
CA VAL A 85 -16.36 9.40 3.49
C VAL A 85 -17.06 8.05 3.49
N THR A 86 -17.01 7.35 4.62
CA THR A 86 -17.50 5.97 4.76
C THR A 86 -18.96 5.79 4.36
N LYS A 87 -19.83 6.79 4.63
CA LYS A 87 -21.25 6.76 4.26
C LYS A 87 -21.43 6.67 2.74
N ASN A 88 -20.61 7.40 1.97
CA ASN A 88 -20.71 7.43 0.52
C ASN A 88 -20.31 6.06 -0.06
N LEU A 89 -19.20 5.48 0.41
CA LEU A 89 -18.76 4.17 -0.03
C LEU A 89 -19.80 3.08 0.27
N SER A 90 -20.33 3.07 1.49
CA SER A 90 -21.33 2.06 1.90
C SER A 90 -22.59 2.16 1.04
N HIS A 91 -23.01 3.39 0.72
CA HIS A 91 -24.15 3.64 -0.17
C HIS A 91 -23.88 3.23 -1.63
N GLN A 92 -22.69 3.56 -2.17
CA GLN A 92 -22.29 3.21 -3.54
C GLN A 92 -22.24 1.70 -3.76
N LEU A 93 -21.76 0.95 -2.78
CA LEU A 93 -21.67 -0.50 -2.85
C LEU A 93 -22.94 -1.21 -2.34
N GLN A 94 -23.94 -0.46 -1.88
CA GLN A 94 -25.17 -0.99 -1.26
C GLN A 94 -24.89 -1.98 -0.11
N ILE A 95 -23.86 -1.69 0.69
CA ILE A 95 -23.43 -2.52 1.82
C ILE A 95 -23.70 -1.83 3.16
N SER A 96 -23.58 -2.61 4.22
CA SER A 96 -23.62 -2.09 5.58
C SER A 96 -22.52 -1.05 5.83
N ARG A 97 -22.74 -0.16 6.80
CA ARG A 97 -21.77 0.88 7.14
C ARG A 97 -20.44 0.25 7.57
N LEU A 98 -19.37 0.66 6.90
CA LEU A 98 -18.02 0.20 7.20
C LEU A 98 -17.38 0.96 8.39
N SER A 99 -16.33 0.38 8.94
CA SER A 99 -15.42 0.99 9.91
C SER A 99 -14.00 0.49 9.64
N PHE A 100 -12.99 1.15 10.22
CA PHE A 100 -11.63 0.64 10.15
C PHE A 100 -11.53 -0.73 10.83
N ALA A 101 -10.78 -1.63 10.21
CA ALA A 101 -10.47 -2.92 10.79
C ALA A 101 -9.37 -2.78 11.86
N GLU A 102 -9.48 -3.59 12.90
CA GLU A 102 -8.54 -3.65 14.00
C GLU A 102 -7.19 -4.29 13.55
N PRO A 103 -6.04 -3.95 14.18
CA PRO A 103 -4.72 -4.45 13.76
C PRO A 103 -4.61 -5.98 13.70
N GLU A 104 -5.26 -6.68 14.64
CA GLU A 104 -5.33 -8.15 14.68
C GLU A 104 -5.85 -8.77 13.36
N PHE A 105 -6.77 -8.09 12.67
CA PHE A 105 -7.27 -8.54 11.37
C PHE A 105 -6.30 -8.23 10.23
N MET A 106 -5.50 -7.17 10.36
CA MET A 106 -4.51 -6.81 9.35
C MET A 106 -3.36 -7.83 9.32
N GLU A 107 -2.93 -8.32 10.49
CA GLU A 107 -1.98 -9.43 10.59
C GLU A 107 -2.55 -10.70 9.96
N LYS A 108 -3.82 -11.00 10.26
CA LYS A 108 -4.52 -12.19 9.75
C LYS A 108 -4.72 -12.18 8.23
N PHE A 109 -5.12 -11.04 7.64
CA PHE A 109 -5.55 -10.99 6.24
C PHE A 109 -4.53 -10.38 5.28
N ILE A 110 -3.67 -9.46 5.75
CA ILE A 110 -2.76 -8.67 4.88
C ILE A 110 -1.29 -8.98 5.17
N THR A 111 -0.97 -9.86 6.13
CA THR A 111 0.43 -10.16 6.53
C THR A 111 1.21 -8.86 6.82
N TYR A 112 0.57 -7.95 7.56
CA TYR A 112 1.20 -6.72 8.03
C TYR A 112 2.08 -7.02 9.24
N THR A 113 3.36 -6.66 9.17
CA THR A 113 4.34 -6.93 10.24
C THR A 113 4.90 -5.64 10.87
N GLY A 114 4.11 -4.56 10.90
CA GLY A 114 4.49 -3.35 11.63
C GLY A 114 5.60 -2.50 11.01
N HIS A 115 6.08 -2.82 9.80
CA HIS A 115 6.95 -1.92 9.06
C HIS A 115 6.13 -0.95 8.19
N PRO A 116 6.20 0.38 8.44
CA PRO A 116 5.38 1.36 7.72
C PRO A 116 5.75 1.58 6.25
N TYR A 117 6.86 1.00 5.77
CA TYR A 117 7.57 1.53 4.59
C TYR A 117 7.62 0.60 3.37
N THR A 118 7.09 -0.62 3.44
CA THR A 118 6.89 -1.42 2.22
C THR A 118 5.46 -1.25 1.74
N ALA A 119 5.15 -0.05 1.25
CA ALA A 119 4.02 0.09 0.35
C ALA A 119 4.51 -0.40 -1.01
N VAL A 120 4.25 -1.68 -1.33
CA VAL A 120 4.19 -2.08 -2.74
C VAL A 120 3.06 -1.23 -3.31
N HIS A 121 3.44 -0.11 -3.92
CA HIS A 121 2.55 0.66 -4.76
C HIS A 121 2.34 -0.21 -5.99
N LEU A 122 1.28 -1.00 -5.97
CA LEU A 122 0.71 -1.55 -7.20
C LEU A 122 0.00 -0.43 -7.96
#